data_AF-A0A535E8D8-F1
#
_entry.id   AF-A0A535E8D8-F1
#
_cell.length_a   1.000
_cell.length_b   1.000
_cell.length_c   1.000
_cell.angle_alpha   90.00
_cell.angle_beta   90.00
_cell.angle_gamma   90.00
#
_symmetry.space_group_name_H-M   'P 1'
#
loop_
_entity.id
_entity.type
_entity.pdbx_description
1 polymer ?
#
loop_
_entity_poly.entity_id
_entity_poly.type
_entity_poly.pdbx_seq_one_letter_code
_entity_poly.pdbx_strand_id
1 'polypeptide(L)' 'EYFFHRSGLDRALNFDSLQGGERVQFDIEASQRGPRATRVRPA' A
#
# COMPACT_ATOMS: atom_id res chain seq x y z
N GLU A 1 -7.70 3.78 9.98
CA GLU A 1 -7.47 3.46 8.55
C GLU A 1 -5.99 3.66 8.22
N TYR A 2 -5.48 2.98 7.19
CA TYR A 2 -4.11 3.12 6.69
C TYR A 2 -4.14 3.75 5.30
N PHE A 3 -3.10 4.49 4.94
CA PHE A 3 -2.92 5.06 3.60
C PHE A 3 -1.55 4.67 3.05
N PHE A 4 -1.39 4.70 1.72
CA PHE A 4 -0.10 4.53 1.05
C PHE A 4 0.06 5.57 -0.06
N HIS A 5 1.31 5.92 -0.35
CA HIS A 5 1.66 6.65 -1.56
C HIS A 5 2.00 5.66 -2.67
N ARG A 6 1.92 6.06 -3.95
CA ARG A 6 2.33 5.23 -5.09
C ARG A 6 3.76 4.68 -4.94
N SER A 7 4.65 5.44 -4.30
CA SER A 7 6.03 5.03 -3.99
C SER A 7 6.14 3.90 -2.96
N GLY A 8 5.06 3.59 -2.23
CA GLY A 8 4.99 2.51 -1.25
C GLY A 8 4.49 1.18 -1.82
N LEU A 9 4.21 1.10 -3.12
CA LEU A 9 3.91 -0.16 -3.81
C LEU A 9 5.17 -1.00 -3.99
N ASP A 10 5.00 -2.32 -3.96
CA ASP A 10 6.02 -3.21 -4.49
C ASP A 10 6.28 -2.92 -5.98
N ARG A 11 7.53 -3.09 -6.44
CA ARG A 11 7.92 -2.76 -7.82
C ARG A 11 7.18 -3.62 -8.85
N ALA A 12 6.73 -4.81 -8.46
CA ALA A 12 5.95 -5.70 -9.31
C ALA A 12 4.47 -5.28 -9.42
N LEU A 13 3.99 -4.41 -8.53
CA LEU A 13 2.59 -4.00 -8.49
C LEU A 13 2.39 -2.68 -9.23
N ASN A 14 1.58 -2.71 -10.29
CA ASN A 14 1.14 -1.50 -10.96
C ASN A 14 -0.02 -0.87 -10.16
N PHE A 15 0.12 0.41 -9.81
CA PHE A 15 -0.96 1.15 -9.15
C PHE A 15 -2.25 1.14 -9.97
N ASP A 16 -2.11 1.32 -11.28
CA ASP A 16 -3.24 1.51 -12.18
C ASP A 16 -4.05 0.21 -12.38
N SER A 17 -3.54 -0.94 -11.91
CA SER A 17 -4.27 -2.22 -11.90
C SER A 17 -5.00 -2.51 -10.59
N LEU A 18 -4.77 -1.73 -9.53
CA LEU A 18 -5.45 -1.94 -8.25
C LEU A 18 -6.92 -1.52 -8.32
N GLN A 19 -7.81 -2.42 -7.90
CA GLN A 19 -9.23 -2.13 -7.82
C GLN A 19 -9.75 -2.14 -6.38
N GLY A 20 -10.82 -1.37 -6.15
CA GLY A 20 -11.50 -1.37 -4.86
C GLY A 20 -12.04 -2.75 -4.50
N GLY A 21 -11.76 -3.21 -3.29
CA GLY A 21 -12.17 -4.54 -2.81
C GLY A 21 -11.12 -5.64 -2.97
N GLU A 22 -10.00 -5.37 -3.63
CA GLU A 22 -8.88 -6.32 -3.69
C GLU A 22 -8.20 -6.51 -2.33
N ARG A 23 -7.82 -7.76 -2.03
CA ARG A 23 -7.03 -8.06 -0.84
C ARG A 23 -5.57 -7.79 -1.12
N VAL A 24 -4.93 -7.10 -0.17
CA VAL A 24 -3.51 -6.75 -0.22
C VAL A 24 -2.83 -7.08 1.09
N GLN A 25 -1.53 -7.29 1.01
CA GLN A 25 -0.61 -7.32 2.16
C GLN A 25 0.28 -6.09 2.12
N PHE A 26 0.66 -5.60 3.29
CA PHE A 26 1.54 -4.45 3.45
C PHE A 26 2.23 -4.49 4.81
N ASP A 27 3.27 -3.70 4.94
CA ASP A 27 3.98 -3.45 6.18
C ASP A 27 3.53 -2.10 6.77
N ILE A 28 3.51 -1.97 8.09
CA ILE A 28 3.06 -0.75 8.78
C ILE A 28 4.29 0.07 9.16
N GLU A 29 4.27 1.36 8.84
CA GLU A 29 5.32 2.31 9.23
C GLU A 29 4.71 3.58 9.83
N ALA A 30 5.35 4.15 10.86
CA ALA A 30 4.91 5.42 11.45
C ALA A 30 5.18 6.59 10.49
N SER A 31 4.27 7.58 10.45
CA SER A 31 4.46 8.79 9.65
C SER A 31 3.83 10.02 10.32
N GLN A 32 4.12 11.20 9.78
CA GLN A 32 3.56 12.48 10.28
C GLN A 32 2.02 12.55 10.20
N ARG A 33 1.38 11.73 9.36
CA ARG A 33 -0.08 11.68 9.19
C ARG A 33 -0.71 10.41 9.79
N GLY A 34 -0.02 9.76 10.72
CA GLY A 34 -0.42 8.47 11.28
C GLY A 34 0.23 7.28 10.57
N PRO A 35 -0.16 6.04 10.90
CA PRO A 35 0.46 4.85 10.34
C PRO A 35 0.18 4.73 8.84
N ARG A 36 1.24 4.49 8.07
CA ARG A 36 1.17 4.30 6.61
C ARG A 36 1.47 2.85 6.24
N ALA A 37 0.84 2.39 5.16
CA ALA A 37 1.15 1.13 4.53
C ALA A 37 2.34 1.29 3.57
N THR A 38 3.28 0.35 3.64
CA THR A 38 4.47 0.27 2.76
C THR A 38 4.63 -1.15 2.21
N ARG A 39 5.43 -1.31 1.15
CA ARG A 39 5.61 -2.58 0.43
C ARG A 39 4.28 -3.28 0.09
N VAL A 40 3.31 -2.48 -0.36
CA VAL A 40 1.95 -2.95 -0.68
C VAL A 40 2.03 -3.90 -1.87
N ARG A 41 1.43 -5.08 -1.72
CA ARG A 41 1.47 -6.19 -2.68
C ARG A 41 0.15 -6.96 -2.64
N PRO A 42 -0.22 -7.71 -3.70
CA PRO A 42 -1.36 -8.64 -3.64
C PRO A 42 -1.21 -9.61 -2.47
N ALA A 43 -2.33 -10.02 -1.89
CA ALA A 43 -2.34 -10.96 -0.77
C ALA A 43 -1.95 -12.39 -1.16
#